data_AF-A0A1H7Y5R0-F1
#
_entry.id   AF-A0A1H7Y5R0-F1
#
_cell.length_a   1.000
_cell.length_b   1.000
_cell.length_c   1.000
_cell.angle_alpha   90.00
_cell.angle_beta   90.00
_cell.angle_gamma   90.00
#
_symmetry.space_group_name_H-M   'P 1'
#
loop_
_entity.id
_entity.type
_entity.pdbx_description
1 polymer ?
#
loop_
_entity_poly.entity_id
_entity_poly.type
_entity_poly.pdbx_seq_one_letter_code
_entity_poly.pdbx_strand_id
1 'polypeptide(L)'
;MKEQAVELLNYATAFDNGEELCFSEGESLSQKIQALLSEQPQVIMFSEFATKERVADIEQTNIVQYSEDTPPEMIELDQQIRTYMQQNNTDYTTAFEIITKKRKIK
;
A
#
# COMPACT_ATOMS: atom_id res chain seq x y z
N MET A 1 30.70 -3.41 1.23
CA MET A 1 30.03 -2.17 1.70
C MET A 1 30.93 -0.99 2.09
N LYS A 2 31.65 -0.97 3.24
CA LYS A 2 32.39 0.26 3.69
C LYS A 2 33.46 0.70 2.68
N GLU A 3 34.22 -0.25 2.15
CA GLU A 3 35.30 0.00 1.20
C GLU A 3 34.78 0.57 -0.13
N GLN A 4 33.71 0.00 -0.69
CA GLN A 4 33.05 0.50 -1.89
C GLN A 4 32.44 1.89 -1.70
N ALA A 5 31.90 2.19 -0.51
CA ALA A 5 31.38 3.52 -0.19
C ALA A 5 32.51 4.57 -0.13
N VAL A 6 33.69 4.19 0.42
CA VAL A 6 34.89 5.04 0.41
C VAL A 6 35.41 5.23 -1.02
N GLU A 7 35.41 4.19 -1.84
CA GLU A 7 35.79 4.29 -3.26
C GLU A 7 34.90 5.28 -4.02
N LEU A 8 33.57 5.21 -3.84
CA LEU A 8 32.63 6.18 -4.43
C LEU A 8 32.82 7.60 -3.90
N LEU A 9 33.12 7.75 -2.60
CA LEU A 9 33.43 9.06 -2.01
C LEU A 9 34.71 9.66 -2.61
N ASN A 10 35.72 8.83 -2.87
CA ASN A 10 36.95 9.27 -3.52
C ASN A 10 36.67 9.73 -4.95
N TYR A 11 35.83 9.03 -5.71
CA TYR A 11 35.40 9.49 -7.04
C TYR A 11 34.65 10.81 -6.99
N ALA A 12 33.74 10.99 -6.03
CA ALA A 12 33.04 12.27 -5.86
C ALA A 12 34.01 13.42 -5.53
N THR A 13 34.97 13.16 -4.65
CA THR A 13 35.99 14.15 -4.26
C THR A 13 36.89 14.53 -5.44
N ALA A 14 37.34 13.55 -6.23
CA ALA A 14 38.12 13.77 -7.43
C ALA A 14 37.34 14.61 -8.45
N PHE A 15 36.06 14.29 -8.67
CA PHE A 15 35.18 15.06 -9.55
C PHE A 15 35.00 16.51 -9.08
N ASP A 16 34.77 16.74 -7.78
CA ASP A 16 34.64 18.08 -7.20
C ASP A 16 35.94 18.91 -7.35
N ASN A 17 37.09 18.25 -7.33
CA ASN A 17 38.39 18.86 -7.59
C ASN A 17 38.68 19.09 -9.08
N GLY A 18 37.78 18.70 -9.98
CA GLY A 18 37.94 18.81 -11.43
C GLY A 18 38.88 17.77 -12.04
N GLU A 19 39.14 16.67 -11.34
CA GLU A 19 39.95 15.57 -11.84
C GLU A 19 39.12 14.67 -12.78
N GLU A 20 39.81 14.05 -13.75
CA GLU A 20 39.18 13.09 -14.66
C GLU A 20 39.01 11.74 -13.95
N LEU A 21 37.78 11.19 -14.02
CA LEU A 21 37.48 9.89 -13.43
C LEU A 21 37.96 8.77 -14.37
N CYS A 22 39.01 8.07 -13.96
CA CYS A 22 39.53 6.91 -14.67
C CYS A 22 38.90 5.62 -14.15
N PHE A 23 38.27 4.88 -15.07
CA PHE A 23 37.74 3.53 -14.82
C PHE A 23 38.59 2.51 -15.57
N SER A 24 38.68 1.29 -15.04
CA SER A 24 39.32 0.19 -15.77
C SER A 24 38.46 -0.23 -16.96
N GLU A 25 39.02 -1.03 -17.87
CA GLU A 25 38.27 -1.55 -19.01
C GLU A 25 37.02 -2.33 -18.54
N GLY A 26 35.85 -1.91 -19.03
CA GLY A 26 34.57 -2.52 -18.67
C GLY A 26 33.98 -2.08 -17.32
N GLU A 27 34.65 -1.15 -16.61
CA GLU A 27 34.11 -0.51 -15.41
C GLU A 27 33.43 0.83 -15.73
N SER A 28 32.45 1.17 -14.90
CA SER A 28 31.75 2.45 -14.94
C SER A 28 31.24 2.80 -13.56
N LEU A 29 30.99 4.09 -13.34
CA LEU A 29 30.41 4.59 -12.10
C LEU A 29 29.07 3.92 -11.78
N SER A 30 28.23 3.67 -12.79
CA SER A 30 26.92 3.04 -12.61
C SER A 30 27.03 1.59 -12.09
N GLN A 31 27.99 0.81 -12.61
CA GLN A 31 28.25 -0.55 -12.12
C GLN A 31 28.75 -0.54 -10.66
N LYS A 32 29.65 0.38 -10.30
CA LYS A 32 30.15 0.49 -8.92
C LYS A 32 29.04 0.90 -7.94
N ILE A 33 28.16 1.83 -8.34
CA ILE A 33 26.98 2.22 -7.54
C ILE A 33 26.00 1.03 -7.42
N GLN A 34 25.73 0.33 -8.51
CA GLN A 34 24.84 -0.84 -8.50
C GLN A 34 25.35 -1.95 -7.57
N ALA A 35 26.65 -2.21 -7.59
CA ALA A 35 27.29 -3.17 -6.71
C ALA A 35 27.10 -2.79 -5.23
N LEU A 36 27.35 -1.51 -4.88
CA LEU A 36 27.15 -1.02 -3.52
C LEU A 36 25.69 -1.18 -3.06
N LEU A 37 24.72 -0.76 -3.89
CA LEU A 37 23.30 -0.85 -3.56
C LEU A 37 22.82 -2.30 -3.41
N SER A 38 23.34 -3.22 -4.21
CA SER A 38 22.99 -4.64 -4.13
C SER A 38 23.51 -5.32 -2.86
N GLU A 39 24.61 -4.83 -2.30
CA GLU A 39 25.17 -5.31 -1.04
C GLU A 39 24.51 -4.66 0.21
N GLN A 40 23.67 -3.65 0.05
CA GLN A 40 23.01 -3.04 1.20
C GLN A 40 22.08 -4.05 1.88
N PRO A 41 22.13 -4.16 3.22
CA PRO A 41 21.20 -5.02 3.93
C PRO A 41 19.77 -4.53 3.66
N GLN A 42 18.87 -5.45 3.32
CA GLN A 42 17.45 -5.12 3.21
C GLN A 42 16.94 -4.67 4.59
N VAL A 43 16.79 -3.37 4.78
CA VAL A 43 16.35 -2.78 6.07
C VAL A 43 14.87 -3.06 6.31
N ILE A 44 14.06 -3.17 5.25
CA ILE A 44 12.61 -3.38 5.35
C ILE A 44 12.16 -4.28 4.20
N MET A 45 11.76 -5.51 4.54
CA MET A 45 11.00 -6.37 3.63
C MET A 45 9.52 -6.22 3.99
N PHE A 46 8.76 -5.51 3.15
CA PHE A 46 7.30 -5.50 3.25
C PHE A 46 6.80 -6.89 2.82
N SER A 47 6.48 -7.74 3.78
CA SER A 47 6.00 -9.11 3.54
C SER A 47 4.52 -9.17 3.12
N GLU A 48 3.85 -8.02 3.02
CA GLU A 48 2.47 -7.92 2.59
C GLU A 48 2.36 -7.93 1.07
N PHE A 49 2.42 -9.14 0.52
CA PHE A 49 1.94 -9.40 -0.83
C PHE A 49 0.44 -9.68 -0.75
N ALA A 50 -0.37 -8.94 -1.51
CA ALA A 50 -1.78 -9.23 -1.74
C ALA A 50 -1.90 -10.52 -2.57
N THR A 51 -1.65 -11.67 -1.95
CA THR A 51 -1.98 -12.97 -2.54
C THR A 51 -3.46 -13.26 -2.29
N LYS A 52 -4.09 -14.03 -3.18
CA LYS A 52 -5.51 -14.42 -3.02
C LYS A 52 -5.76 -15.16 -1.70
N GLU A 53 -4.74 -15.78 -1.11
CA GLU A 53 -4.83 -16.44 0.21
C GLU A 53 -4.65 -15.48 1.40
N ARG A 54 -4.22 -14.23 1.18
CA ARG A 54 -4.00 -13.18 2.20
C ARG A 54 -5.01 -12.05 2.10
N VAL A 55 -6.17 -12.31 1.51
CA VAL A 55 -7.32 -11.45 1.73
C VAL A 55 -7.65 -11.63 3.21
N ALA A 56 -7.15 -10.70 4.05
CA ALA A 56 -7.64 -10.53 5.41
C ALA A 56 -9.15 -10.68 5.34
N ASP A 57 -9.67 -11.65 6.08
CA ASP A 57 -11.06 -12.11 6.09
C ASP A 57 -11.96 -11.11 5.38
N ILE A 58 -12.51 -11.46 4.22
CA ILE A 58 -13.42 -10.58 3.44
C ILE A 58 -14.54 -10.01 4.34
N GLU A 59 -14.82 -10.67 5.47
CA GLU A 59 -15.71 -10.22 6.53
C GLU A 59 -15.27 -8.94 7.29
N GLN A 60 -13.97 -8.63 7.40
CA GLN A 60 -13.46 -7.46 8.14
C GLN A 60 -13.49 -6.15 7.34
N THR A 61 -13.64 -6.20 6.01
CA THR A 61 -13.71 -4.97 5.20
C THR A 61 -15.02 -4.20 5.35
N ASN A 62 -15.98 -4.73 6.13
CA ASN A 62 -17.28 -4.11 6.35
C ASN A 62 -17.51 -3.67 7.81
N ILE A 63 -16.45 -3.50 8.60
CA ILE A 63 -16.55 -2.93 9.95
C ILE A 63 -16.70 -1.41 9.83
N VAL A 64 -17.96 -0.96 9.67
CA VAL A 64 -18.29 0.46 9.74
C VAL A 64 -18.29 0.88 11.22
N GLN A 65 -17.42 1.84 11.56
CA GLN A 65 -17.45 2.48 12.87
C GLN A 65 -18.53 3.57 12.89
N TYR A 66 -19.43 3.50 13.87
CA TYR A 66 -20.45 4.50 14.13
C TYR A 66 -20.00 5.42 15.26
N SER A 67 -20.41 6.69 15.21
CA SER A 67 -20.26 7.59 16.36
C SER A 67 -21.12 7.10 17.52
N GLU A 68 -20.69 7.36 18.76
CA GLU A 68 -21.42 7.00 19.99
C GLU A 68 -22.85 7.56 20.01
N ASP A 69 -23.07 8.73 19.39
CA ASP A 69 -24.37 9.40 19.32
C ASP A 69 -25.29 8.87 18.20
N THR A 70 -24.85 7.87 17.43
CA THR A 70 -25.64 7.34 16.32
C THR A 70 -26.82 6.52 16.86
N PRO A 71 -28.08 6.86 16.51
CA PRO A 71 -29.23 6.08 16.97
C PRO A 71 -29.15 4.61 16.53
N PRO A 72 -29.47 3.64 17.42
CA PRO A 72 -29.42 2.21 17.07
C PRO A 72 -30.24 1.84 15.83
N GLU A 73 -31.39 2.50 15.63
CA GLU A 73 -32.26 2.27 14.48
C GLU A 73 -31.62 2.67 13.14
N MET A 74 -30.73 3.67 13.16
CA MET A 74 -30.00 4.12 11.97
C MET A 74 -28.83 3.19 11.64
N ILE A 75 -28.17 2.67 12.69
CA ILE A 75 -27.13 1.64 12.54
C ILE A 75 -27.74 0.38 11.90
N GLU A 76 -28.87 -0.09 12.43
CA GLU A 76 -29.56 -1.26 11.90
C GLU A 76 -30.00 -1.06 10.44
N LEU A 77 -30.49 0.13 10.11
CA LEU A 77 -30.90 0.46 8.74
C LEU A 77 -29.71 0.44 7.77
N ASP A 78 -28.59 1.08 8.14
CA ASP A 78 -27.37 1.08 7.31
C ASP A 78 -26.82 -0.34 7.10
N GLN A 79 -26.80 -1.16 8.16
CA GLN A 79 -26.41 -2.57 8.07
C GLN A 79 -27.28 -3.34 7.08
N GLN A 80 -28.62 -3.20 7.16
CA GLN A 80 -29.53 -3.87 6.23
C GLN A 80 -29.32 -3.44 4.77
N ILE A 81 -29.04 -2.15 4.54
CA ILE A 81 -28.76 -1.63 3.21
C ILE A 81 -27.47 -2.23 2.65
N ARG A 82 -26.39 -2.24 3.44
CA ARG A 82 -25.09 -2.80 3.02
C ARG A 82 -25.18 -4.29 2.76
N THR A 83 -25.90 -5.05 3.59
CA THR A 83 -26.16 -6.47 3.34
C THR A 83 -26.90 -6.67 2.02
N TYR A 84 -27.93 -5.87 1.74
CA TYR A 84 -28.68 -5.94 0.49
C TYR A 84 -27.81 -5.62 -0.73
N MET A 85 -26.96 -4.60 -0.64
CA MET A 85 -26.01 -4.25 -1.71
C MET A 85 -25.07 -5.41 -2.03
N GLN A 86 -24.48 -6.02 -1.00
CA GLN A 86 -23.54 -7.12 -1.17
C GLN A 86 -24.21 -8.36 -1.80
N GLN A 87 -25.41 -8.69 -1.35
CA GLN A 87 -26.14 -9.86 -1.85
C GLN A 87 -26.65 -9.68 -3.29
N ASN A 88 -27.03 -8.45 -3.67
CA ASN A 88 -27.68 -8.18 -4.95
C ASN A 88 -26.78 -7.45 -5.95
N ASN A 89 -25.55 -7.13 -5.57
CA ASN A 89 -24.59 -6.33 -6.35
C ASN A 89 -25.21 -5.03 -6.89
N THR A 90 -25.86 -4.28 -5.99
CA THR A 90 -26.58 -3.03 -6.31
C THR A 90 -25.96 -1.83 -5.62
N ASP A 91 -26.17 -0.64 -6.18
CA ASP A 91 -25.73 0.62 -5.60
C ASP A 91 -26.49 0.96 -4.31
N TYR A 92 -25.85 1.74 -3.44
CA TYR A 92 -26.38 2.10 -2.11
C TYR A 92 -27.74 2.78 -2.19
N THR A 93 -27.93 3.73 -3.12
CA THR A 93 -29.20 4.44 -3.30
C THR A 93 -30.34 3.49 -3.64
N THR A 94 -30.09 2.54 -4.54
CA THR A 94 -31.08 1.53 -4.96
C THR A 94 -31.46 0.62 -3.79
N ALA A 95 -30.46 0.15 -3.03
CA ALA A 95 -30.68 -0.65 -1.83
C ALA A 95 -31.45 0.12 -0.74
N PHE A 96 -31.09 1.39 -0.49
CA PHE A 96 -31.77 2.28 0.45
C PHE A 96 -33.25 2.45 0.11
N GLU A 97 -33.57 2.72 -1.15
CA GLU A 97 -34.96 2.85 -1.59
C GLU A 97 -35.78 1.57 -1.37
N ILE A 98 -35.21 0.41 -1.70
CA ILE A 98 -35.91 -0.88 -1.57
C ILE A 98 -36.16 -1.19 -0.10
N ILE A 99 -35.14 -1.05 0.76
CA ILE A 99 -35.24 -1.34 2.20
C ILE A 99 -36.21 -0.39 2.88
N THR A 100 -36.14 0.91 2.59
CA THR A 100 -37.05 1.91 3.18
C THR A 100 -38.49 1.75 2.69
N LYS A 101 -38.71 1.43 1.40
CA LYS A 101 -40.05 1.10 0.88
C LYS A 101 -40.62 -0.13 1.58
N LYS A 102 -39.82 -1.19 1.77
CA LYS A 102 -40.23 -2.42 2.48
C LYS A 102 -40.61 -2.15 3.95
N ARG A 103 -39.89 -1.26 4.63
CA ARG A 103 -40.18 -0.87 6.03
C ARG A 103 -41.47 -0.06 6.17
N LYS A 104 -41.86 0.72 5.15
CA LYS A 104 -43.13 1.48 5.13
C LYS A 104 -44.37 0.64 4.87
N ILE A 105 -44.21 -0.61 4.41
CA ILE A 105 -45.32 -1.52 4.05
C ILE A 105 -45.64 -2.50 5.22
N LYS A 106 -44.84 -2.46 6.31
CA LYS A 106 -45.12 -3.13 7.58
C LYS A 106 -45.70 -2.14 8.58
#